data_AF-A0A261Q6U6-F1
#
_entry.id   AF-A0A261Q6U6-F1
#
_cell.length_a   1.000
_cell.length_b   1.000
_cell.length_c   1.000
_cell.angle_alpha   90.00
_cell.angle_beta   90.00
_cell.angle_gamma   90.00
#
_symmetry.space_group_name_H-M   'P 1'
#
loop_
_entity.id
_entity.type
_entity.pdbx_description
1 polymer ?
#
loop_
_entity_poly.entity_id
_entity_poly.type
_entity_poly.pdbx_seq_one_letter_code
_entity_poly.pdbx_strand_id
1 'polypeptide(L)'
;MTEHKIQPEKITKPIQLLAVWLVGLILLVSALITAAATVKEPYWLPAFYSISAVAIIPLFLGLIFLLQTKFRPQMQEDEYYSKYLNENTNKIETTYTNSSVRIIENKFDEKLIE
;
A
#
# COMPACT_ATOMS: atom_id res chain seq x y z
N MET A 1 -10.64 -32.98 2.84
CA MET A 1 -10.72 -31.93 1.80
C MET A 1 -10.66 -30.60 2.52
N THR A 2 -9.50 -29.96 2.56
CA THR A 2 -9.28 -28.70 3.28
C THR A 2 -9.74 -27.54 2.39
N GLU A 3 -10.87 -26.92 2.74
CA GLU A 3 -11.32 -25.66 2.14
C GLU A 3 -10.23 -24.60 2.30
N HIS A 4 -9.63 -24.21 1.18
CA HIS A 4 -8.70 -23.09 1.13
C HIS A 4 -9.53 -21.80 1.11
N LYS A 5 -10.04 -21.40 2.28
CA LYS A 5 -10.80 -20.16 2.47
C LYS A 5 -9.85 -18.99 2.29
N ILE A 6 -9.80 -18.43 1.07
CA ILE A 6 -9.06 -17.22 0.75
C ILE A 6 -9.58 -16.11 1.68
N GLN A 7 -8.76 -15.65 2.63
CA GLN A 7 -9.10 -14.54 3.54
C GLN A 7 -8.82 -13.22 2.80
N PRO A 8 -9.84 -12.47 2.37
CA PRO A 8 -9.65 -11.24 1.56
C PRO A 8 -8.90 -10.15 2.33
N GLU A 9 -9.02 -10.15 3.66
CA GLU A 9 -8.32 -9.25 4.59
C GLU A 9 -6.79 -9.39 4.59
N LYS A 10 -6.23 -10.46 4.00
CA LYS A 10 -4.77 -10.62 3.86
C LYS A 10 -4.21 -10.11 2.55
N ILE A 11 -5.04 -9.56 1.66
CA ILE A 11 -4.58 -8.85 0.46
C ILE A 11 -4.18 -7.43 0.85
N THR A 12 -3.13 -7.31 1.68
CA THR A 12 -2.61 -6.03 2.19
C THR A 12 -1.28 -5.65 1.58
N LYS A 13 -0.63 -6.58 0.85
CA LYS A 13 0.63 -6.30 0.16
C LYS A 13 0.29 -5.72 -1.23
N PRO A 14 0.74 -4.50 -1.57
CA PRO A 14 0.53 -3.90 -2.89
C PRO A 14 0.96 -4.81 -4.05
N ILE A 15 1.93 -5.68 -3.80
CA ILE A 15 2.44 -6.68 -4.74
C ILE A 15 1.36 -7.69 -5.14
N GLN A 16 0.48 -8.10 -4.24
CA GLN A 16 -0.61 -9.03 -4.55
C GLN A 16 -1.68 -8.38 -5.44
N LEU A 17 -1.96 -7.09 -5.21
CA LEU A 17 -2.84 -6.32 -6.07
C LEU A 17 -2.27 -6.22 -7.50
N LEU A 18 -0.96 -5.98 -7.64
CA LEU A 18 -0.28 -6.00 -8.94
C LEU A 18 -0.41 -7.34 -9.67
N ALA A 19 -0.33 -8.47 -8.95
CA ALA A 19 -0.48 -9.80 -9.53
C ALA A 19 -1.89 -10.04 -10.10
N VAL A 20 -2.94 -9.61 -9.37
CA VAL A 20 -4.34 -9.72 -9.86
C VAL A 20 -4.53 -8.88 -11.12
N TRP A 21 -3.98 -7.66 -11.15
CA TRP A 21 -4.03 -6.82 -12.35
C TRP A 21 -3.26 -7.41 -13.52
N LEU A 22 -2.13 -8.08 -13.30
CA LEU A 22 -1.39 -8.76 -14.36
C LEU A 22 -2.18 -9.92 -14.96
N VAL A 23 -2.84 -10.73 -14.12
CA VAL A 23 -3.75 -11.78 -14.60
C VAL A 23 -4.90 -11.18 -15.39
N GLY A 24 -5.50 -10.08 -14.90
CA GLY A 24 -6.53 -9.34 -15.62
C GLY A 24 -6.06 -8.81 -16.98
N LEU A 25 -4.83 -8.29 -17.05
CA LEU A 25 -4.23 -7.80 -18.30
C LEU A 25 -4.06 -8.93 -19.32
N ILE A 26 -3.52 -10.07 -18.88
CA ILE A 26 -3.37 -11.25 -19.76
C ILE A 26 -4.73 -11.66 -20.31
N LEU A 27 -5.74 -11.77 -19.44
CA LEU A 27 -7.09 -12.18 -19.82
C LEU A 27 -7.72 -11.20 -20.81
N LEU A 28 -7.55 -9.89 -20.58
CA LEU A 28 -8.04 -8.84 -21.48
C LEU A 28 -7.34 -8.85 -22.84
N VAL A 29 -6.01 -8.97 -22.87
CA VAL A 29 -5.23 -9.04 -24.12
C VAL A 29 -5.61 -10.29 -24.91
N SER A 30 -5.73 -11.44 -24.24
CA SER A 30 -6.21 -12.66 -24.87
C SER A 30 -7.60 -12.46 -25.48
N ALA A 31 -8.54 -11.87 -24.75
CA ALA A 31 -9.87 -11.59 -25.26
C ALA A 31 -9.85 -10.67 -26.50
N LEU A 32 -9.02 -9.62 -26.51
CA LEU A 32 -8.88 -8.71 -27.64
C LEU A 32 -8.29 -9.39 -28.87
N ILE A 33 -7.27 -10.23 -28.70
CA ILE A 33 -6.66 -10.99 -29.80
C ILE A 33 -7.64 -12.04 -30.33
N THR A 34 -8.36 -12.75 -29.44
CA THR A 34 -9.41 -13.68 -29.84
C THR A 34 -10.54 -12.98 -30.60
N ALA A 35 -10.94 -11.77 -30.17
CA ALA A 35 -11.90 -10.95 -30.89
C ALA A 35 -11.38 -10.56 -32.29
N ALA A 36 -10.11 -10.17 -32.39
CA ALA A 36 -9.48 -9.86 -33.68
C ALA A 36 -9.45 -11.08 -34.63
N ALA A 37 -9.30 -12.29 -34.10
CA ALA A 37 -9.27 -13.52 -34.90
C ALA A 37 -10.66 -14.02 -35.31
N THR A 38 -11.69 -13.73 -34.52
CA THR A 38 -13.06 -14.26 -34.70
C THR A 38 -13.96 -13.30 -35.46
N VAL A 39 -13.83 -12.00 -35.23
CA VAL A 39 -14.68 -10.98 -35.86
C VAL A 39 -14.01 -10.49 -37.14
N LYS A 40 -14.57 -10.88 -38.30
CA LYS A 40 -14.02 -10.54 -39.63
C LYS A 40 -14.73 -9.37 -40.31
N GLU A 41 -15.95 -9.08 -39.88
CA GLU A 41 -16.84 -8.06 -40.44
C GLU A 41 -17.18 -7.05 -39.34
N PRO A 42 -17.04 -5.73 -39.57
CA PRO A 42 -16.44 -5.06 -40.72
C PRO A 42 -14.91 -5.13 -40.74
N TYR A 43 -14.30 -4.96 -41.92
CA TYR A 43 -12.86 -5.19 -42.18
C TYR A 43 -11.88 -4.39 -41.30
N TRP A 44 -12.29 -3.26 -40.73
CA TRP A 44 -11.45 -2.40 -39.89
C TRP A 44 -11.40 -2.87 -38.43
N LEU A 45 -12.36 -3.68 -38.01
CA LEU A 45 -12.51 -4.12 -36.62
C LEU A 45 -11.37 -5.05 -36.13
N PRO A 46 -10.91 -6.05 -36.91
CA PRO A 46 -9.74 -6.86 -36.53
C PRO A 46 -8.48 -6.02 -36.27
N ALA A 47 -8.25 -5.02 -37.12
CA ALA A 47 -7.11 -4.12 -37.00
C ALA A 47 -7.23 -3.25 -35.74
N PHE A 48 -8.43 -2.74 -35.46
CA PHE A 48 -8.71 -1.98 -34.25
C PHE A 48 -8.44 -2.78 -32.97
N TYR A 49 -8.90 -4.04 -32.88
CA TYR A 49 -8.64 -4.89 -31.73
C TYR A 49 -7.15 -5.20 -31.55
N SER A 50 -6.43 -5.42 -32.65
CA SER A 50 -4.99 -5.69 -32.64
C SER A 50 -4.20 -4.48 -32.14
N ILE A 51 -4.52 -3.27 -32.62
CA ILE A 51 -3.90 -2.02 -32.16
C ILE A 51 -4.23 -1.79 -30.68
N SER A 52 -5.48 -2.02 -30.28
CA SER A 52 -5.91 -1.89 -28.88
C SER A 52 -5.17 -2.85 -27.96
N ALA A 53 -4.92 -4.09 -28.39
CA ALA A 53 -4.15 -5.09 -27.63
C ALA A 53 -2.68 -4.68 -27.43
N VAL A 54 -2.09 -3.93 -28.36
CA VAL A 54 -0.73 -3.39 -28.20
C VAL A 54 -0.74 -2.13 -27.34
N ALA A 55 -1.71 -1.23 -27.54
CA ALA A 55 -1.80 0.05 -26.83
C ALA A 55 -2.13 -0.08 -25.34
N ILE A 56 -2.86 -1.14 -24.95
CA ILE A 56 -3.22 -1.37 -23.54
C ILE A 56 -1.99 -1.67 -22.67
N ILE A 57 -0.94 -2.27 -23.23
CA ILE A 57 0.28 -2.65 -22.51
C ILE A 57 1.05 -1.42 -21.98
N PRO A 58 1.46 -0.44 -22.81
CA PRO A 58 2.14 0.76 -22.34
C PRO A 58 1.23 1.63 -21.45
N LEU A 59 -0.08 1.68 -21.73
CA LEU A 59 -1.04 2.39 -20.88
C LEU A 59 -1.08 1.78 -19.47
N PHE A 60 -1.19 0.46 -19.38
CA PHE A 60 -1.20 -0.27 -18.12
C PHE A 60 0.11 -0.10 -17.36
N LEU A 61 1.26 -0.25 -18.02
CA LEU A 61 2.57 -0.01 -17.40
C LEU A 61 2.70 1.42 -16.88
N GLY A 62 2.21 2.42 -17.62
CA GLY A 62 2.18 3.81 -17.17
C GLY A 62 1.33 4.01 -15.91
N LEU A 63 0.14 3.41 -15.85
CA LEU A 63 -0.72 3.46 -14.66
C LEU A 63 -0.11 2.75 -13.45
N ILE A 64 0.48 1.57 -13.65
CA ILE A 64 1.19 0.85 -12.61
C ILE A 64 2.39 1.66 -12.10
N PHE A 65 3.16 2.25 -13.00
CA PHE A 65 4.29 3.09 -12.62
C PHE A 65 3.84 4.32 -11.82
N LEU A 66 2.74 4.97 -12.22
CA LEU A 66 2.15 6.08 -11.49
C LEU A 66 1.70 5.65 -10.08
N LEU A 67 1.05 4.49 -9.96
CA LEU A 67 0.66 3.93 -8.66
C LEU A 67 1.88 3.64 -7.77
N GLN A 68 2.91 3.01 -8.32
CA GLN A 68 4.12 2.63 -7.58
C GLN A 68 4.97 3.83 -7.18
N THR A 69 4.94 4.94 -7.91
CA THR A 69 5.74 6.15 -7.59
C THR A 69 5.00 7.11 -6.67
N LYS A 70 3.70 7.32 -6.88
CA LYS A 70 2.91 8.30 -6.14
C LYS A 70 2.52 7.84 -4.72
N PHE A 71 2.22 6.56 -4.55
CA PHE A 71 1.72 6.02 -3.26
C PHE A 71 2.81 5.37 -2.40
N ARG A 72 4.06 5.30 -2.88
CA ARG A 72 5.20 4.79 -2.11
C ARG A 72 5.50 5.58 -0.83
N PRO A 73 5.43 6.92 -0.83
CA PRO A 73 5.66 7.71 0.38
C PRO A 73 4.57 7.47 1.44
N GLN A 74 3.31 7.41 1.00
CA GLN A 74 2.14 7.31 1.89
C GLN A 74 2.08 5.97 2.65
N MET A 75 2.57 4.90 2.04
CA MET A 75 2.68 3.59 2.71
C MET A 75 3.81 3.51 3.74
N GLN A 76 4.79 4.40 3.69
CA GLN A 76 5.91 4.41 4.64
C GLN A 76 5.64 5.31 5.85
N GLU A 77 4.78 6.31 5.71
CA GLU A 77 4.42 7.21 6.81
C GLU A 77 3.58 6.50 7.89
N ASP A 78 2.57 5.71 7.53
CA ASP A 78 1.68 5.09 8.54
C ASP A 78 2.32 3.93 9.33
N GLU A 79 3.13 3.07 8.69
CA GLU A 79 3.71 1.90 9.37
C GLU A 79 4.83 2.29 10.36
N TYR A 80 5.62 3.32 10.03
CA TYR A 80 6.71 3.79 10.89
C TYR A 80 6.25 4.79 11.96
N TYR A 81 5.29 5.67 11.67
CA TYR A 81 4.82 6.67 12.63
C TYR A 81 3.98 6.03 13.75
N SER A 82 3.15 5.04 13.42
CA SER A 82 2.35 4.29 14.40
C SER A 82 3.21 3.48 15.37
N LYS A 83 4.34 2.94 14.90
CA LYS A 83 5.32 2.24 15.76
C LYS A 83 6.05 3.19 16.69
N TYR A 84 6.49 4.35 16.19
CA TYR A 84 7.16 5.36 17.00
C TYR A 84 6.26 5.92 18.12
N LEU A 85 4.99 6.21 17.81
CA LEU A 85 4.01 6.65 18.81
C LEU A 85 3.72 5.56 19.87
N ASN A 86 3.58 4.30 19.45
CA ASN A 86 3.33 3.19 20.37
C ASN A 86 4.52 2.91 21.29
N GLU A 87 5.75 3.00 20.78
CA GLU A 87 6.96 2.71 21.56
C GLU A 87 7.26 3.81 22.60
N ASN A 88 6.92 5.06 22.29
CA ASN A 88 7.03 6.16 23.24
C ASN A 88 5.86 6.22 24.22
N THR A 89 4.63 5.88 23.81
CA THR A 89 3.45 5.89 24.71
C THR A 89 3.50 4.78 25.76
N ASN A 90 3.92 3.57 25.40
CA ASN A 90 3.99 2.44 26.35
C ASN A 90 5.13 2.58 27.39
N LYS A 91 6.19 3.33 27.08
CA LYS A 91 7.25 3.66 28.05
C LYS A 91 6.78 4.65 29.11
N ILE A 92 5.84 5.52 28.76
CA ILE A 92 5.26 6.50 29.66
C ILE A 92 4.31 5.76 30.63
N GLU A 93 3.40 4.92 30.16
CA GLU A 93 2.45 4.21 31.05
C GLU A 93 3.11 3.28 32.09
N THR A 94 4.22 2.61 31.76
CA THR A 94 4.93 1.77 32.75
C THR A 94 5.74 2.57 33.77
N THR A 95 5.97 3.87 33.54
CA THR A 95 6.72 4.73 34.47
C THR A 95 5.83 5.41 35.51
N TYR A 96 4.51 5.54 35.28
CA TYR A 96 3.60 6.23 36.23
C TYR A 96 2.82 5.30 37.18
N THR A 97 3.01 3.98 37.11
CA THR A 97 2.40 3.04 38.09
C THR A 97 3.26 2.79 39.34
N ASN A 98 4.30 3.59 39.55
CA ASN A 98 5.04 3.60 40.82
C ASN A 98 5.18 5.03 41.34
N SER A 99 4.02 5.68 41.49
CA SER A 99 3.89 6.93 42.24
C SER A 99 4.04 6.64 43.74
N SER A 100 5.29 6.47 44.15
CA SER A 100 5.73 6.82 45.49
C SER A 100 6.88 7.82 45.37
N VAL A 101 6.67 9.01 45.97
CA VAL A 101 7.65 9.69 46.82
C VAL A 101 8.72 10.54 46.11
N ARG A 102 8.40 11.83 45.85
CA ARG A 102 8.87 13.01 46.63
C ARG A 102 8.60 14.31 45.86
N ILE A 103 7.82 15.19 46.49
CA ILE A 103 7.82 16.61 46.18
C ILE A 103 9.22 17.11 46.53
N ILE A 104 10.01 17.51 45.52
CA ILE A 104 11.23 18.27 45.76
C ILE A 104 10.77 19.68 46.09
N GLU A 105 10.69 19.94 47.39
CA GLU A 105 10.51 21.25 47.98
C GLU A 105 11.66 22.16 47.53
N ASN A 106 11.31 23.36 47.08
CA ASN A 106 12.21 24.38 46.58
C ASN A 106 13.40 24.60 47.52
N LYS A 107 14.61 24.51 46.97
CA LYS A 107 15.82 25.10 47.58
C LYS A 107 16.57 25.93 46.54
N PHE A 108 15.83 26.85 45.93
CA PHE A 108 16.40 28.01 45.25
C PHE A 108 16.20 29.19 46.20
N ASP A 109 17.24 30.00 46.38
CA ASP A 109 17.36 31.14 47.32
C ASP A 109 17.66 30.78 48.78
N GLU A 110 18.96 30.67 49.12
CA GLU A 110 19.58 31.35 50.29
C GLU A 110 21.06 30.95 50.43
N LYS A 111 21.92 31.29 49.45
CA LYS A 111 23.39 31.21 49.67
C LYS A 111 24.24 32.09 48.76
N LEU A 112 23.84 33.35 48.55
CA LEU A 112 24.68 34.37 47.91
C LEU A 112 24.75 35.69 48.68
N ILE A 113 24.76 35.63 50.01
CA ILE A 113 25.26 36.73 50.84
C ILE A 113 26.03 36.13 52.02
N GLU A 114 27.33 35.89 51.81
CA GLU A 114 28.39 36.10 52.80
C GLU A 114 29.73 36.28 52.08
#